data_AF-A0A0Q4U1S9-F1
#
_entry.id   AF-A0A0Q4U1S9-F1
#
_cell.length_a   1.000
_cell.length_b   1.000
_cell.length_c   1.000
_cell.angle_alpha   90.00
_cell.angle_beta   90.00
_cell.angle_gamma   90.00
#
_symmetry.space_group_name_H-M   'P 1'
#
loop_
_entity.id
_entity.type
_entity.pdbx_description
1 polymer ?
#
loop_
_entity_poly.entity_id
_entity_poly.type
_entity_poly.pdbx_seq_one_letter_code
_entity_poly.pdbx_strand_id
1 'polypeptide(L)'
;MDKDRLLKAIAQKGYDVVFGVKKTFATYDIANKGPGWIGFISSAVGVLALIFDPLSAKLPSAILVIAGIASLYLSFYRADEYEKAANAQLALYNKLKNLYLSVQSGMDLGTAKTEYDAIETAYYSVTVGKQVFLSGWYAHYKLFAESQYDWMDEQLHFTWRDKWPVTARLTAIVLIVAAVIGLALWGYNSRFCLPR
;
A
#
# COMPACT_ATOMS: atom_id res chain seq x y z
N MET A 1 3.62 -2.53 -35.24
CA MET A 1 2.85 -2.05 -34.07
C MET A 1 2.31 -0.68 -34.44
N ASP A 2 1.03 -0.41 -34.23
CA ASP A 2 0.44 0.91 -34.48
C ASP A 2 0.59 1.83 -33.25
N LYS A 3 0.35 3.14 -33.45
CA LYS A 3 0.50 4.17 -32.42
C LYS A 3 -0.41 3.92 -31.22
N ASP A 4 -1.67 3.59 -31.44
CA ASP A 4 -2.67 3.44 -30.38
C ASP A 4 -2.36 2.24 -29.49
N ARG A 5 -1.92 1.12 -30.08
CA ARG A 5 -1.46 -0.05 -29.32
C ARG A 5 -0.22 0.27 -28.50
N LEU A 6 0.71 1.07 -29.03
CA LEU A 6 1.90 1.46 -28.28
C LEU A 6 1.55 2.38 -27.10
N LEU A 7 0.70 3.40 -27.31
CA LEU A 7 0.22 4.28 -26.24
C LEU A 7 -0.45 3.49 -25.12
N LYS A 8 -1.33 2.55 -25.48
CA LYS A 8 -1.98 1.65 -24.52
C LYS A 8 -0.97 0.78 -23.77
N ALA A 9 0.01 0.21 -24.46
CA ALA A 9 1.05 -0.62 -23.83
C ALA A 9 1.93 0.19 -22.85
N ILE A 10 2.27 1.44 -23.20
CA ILE A 10 3.00 2.35 -22.30
C ILE A 10 2.16 2.70 -21.09
N ALA A 11 0.87 3.00 -21.26
CA ALA A 11 -0.04 3.30 -20.14
C ALA A 11 -0.22 2.11 -19.19
N GLN A 12 -0.42 0.90 -19.73
CA GLN A 12 -0.48 -0.34 -18.94
C GLN A 12 0.80 -0.58 -18.16
N LYS A 13 1.96 -0.43 -18.80
CA LYS A 13 3.26 -0.56 -18.12
C LYS A 13 3.47 0.54 -17.08
N GLY A 14 3.03 1.76 -17.39
CA GLY A 14 3.01 2.88 -16.47
C GLY A 14 2.31 2.51 -15.17
N TYR A 15 1.11 1.93 -15.27
CA TYR A 15 0.32 1.48 -14.12
C TYR A 15 1.08 0.43 -13.29
N ASP A 16 1.60 -0.61 -13.93
CA ASP A 16 2.36 -1.67 -13.25
C ASP A 16 3.57 -1.11 -12.50
N VAL A 17 4.33 -0.26 -13.18
CA VAL A 17 5.54 0.37 -12.63
C VAL A 17 5.18 1.26 -11.45
N VAL A 18 4.21 2.17 -11.60
CA VAL A 18 3.88 3.09 -10.50
C VAL A 18 3.24 2.36 -9.32
N PHE A 19 2.44 1.31 -9.56
CA PHE A 19 1.95 0.48 -8.47
C PHE A 19 3.11 -0.17 -7.69
N GLY A 20 4.10 -0.71 -8.40
CA GLY A 20 5.33 -1.22 -7.79
C GLY A 20 6.13 -0.16 -7.02
N VAL A 21 6.25 1.05 -7.57
CA VAL A 21 6.89 2.20 -6.90
C VAL A 21 6.17 2.53 -5.59
N LYS A 22 4.84 2.67 -5.63
CA LYS A 22 4.04 3.01 -4.44
C LYS A 22 4.08 1.91 -3.39
N LYS A 23 4.12 0.65 -3.81
CA LYS A 23 4.30 -0.49 -2.91
C LYS A 23 5.68 -0.47 -2.23
N THR A 24 6.73 -0.19 -2.98
CA THR A 24 8.10 -0.07 -2.45
C THR A 24 8.20 1.10 -1.47
N PHE A 25 7.64 2.27 -1.80
CA PHE A 25 7.54 3.41 -0.87
C PHE A 25 6.67 3.11 0.36
N ALA A 26 5.58 2.38 0.22
CA ALA A 26 4.75 1.95 1.34
C ALA A 26 5.54 1.05 2.29
N THR A 27 6.30 0.09 1.75
CA THR A 27 7.21 -0.74 2.55
C THR A 27 8.27 0.11 3.25
N TYR A 28 8.90 1.05 2.56
CA TYR A 28 9.85 1.99 3.17
C TYR A 28 9.22 2.73 4.36
N ASP A 29 8.06 3.36 4.17
CA ASP A 29 7.40 4.12 5.23
C ASP A 29 7.02 3.25 6.42
N ILE A 30 6.49 2.05 6.19
CA ILE A 30 6.11 1.14 7.27
C ILE A 30 7.34 0.63 8.02
N ALA A 31 8.41 0.24 7.32
CA ALA A 31 9.64 -0.23 7.95
C ALA A 31 10.35 0.89 8.72
N ASN A 32 10.39 2.11 8.18
CA ASN A 32 11.10 3.23 8.78
C ASN A 32 10.33 3.88 9.94
N LYS A 33 9.01 4.04 9.81
CA LYS A 33 8.17 4.77 10.78
C LYS A 33 7.34 3.87 11.68
N GLY A 34 6.99 2.66 11.22
CA GLY A 34 6.13 1.72 11.94
C GLY A 34 6.65 1.35 13.32
N PRO A 35 7.91 0.91 13.48
CA PRO A 35 8.48 0.60 14.79
C PRO A 35 8.41 1.77 15.78
N GLY A 36 8.67 3.00 15.32
CA GLY A 36 8.58 4.21 16.13
C GLY A 36 7.16 4.46 16.63
N TRP A 37 6.16 4.38 15.76
CA TRP A 37 4.75 4.53 16.15
C TRP A 37 4.28 3.45 17.13
N ILE A 38 4.66 2.20 16.89
CA ILE A 38 4.35 1.09 17.81
C ILE A 38 4.98 1.35 19.18
N GLY A 39 6.26 1.73 19.23
CA GLY A 39 6.95 2.01 20.48
C GLY A 39 6.32 3.17 21.25
N PHE A 40 5.95 4.25 20.56
CA PHE A 40 5.29 5.40 21.18
C PHE A 40 3.93 5.03 21.78
N ILE A 41 3.05 4.38 20.99
CA ILE A 41 1.72 3.97 21.47
C ILE A 41 1.84 2.97 22.62
N SER A 42 2.75 2.00 22.51
CA SER A 42 2.96 1.00 23.57
C SER A 42 3.42 1.63 24.87
N SER A 43 4.31 2.62 24.79
CA SER A 43 4.79 3.38 25.95
C SER A 43 3.67 4.21 26.57
N ALA A 44 2.84 4.87 25.75
CA ALA A 44 1.71 5.65 26.24
C ALA A 44 0.68 4.76 26.97
N VAL A 45 0.35 3.58 26.41
CA VAL A 45 -0.53 2.61 27.07
C VAL A 45 0.10 2.12 28.39
N GLY A 46 1.40 1.82 28.39
CA GLY A 46 2.12 1.39 29.60
C GLY A 46 2.09 2.42 30.73
N VAL A 47 2.26 3.70 30.40
CA VAL A 47 2.13 4.80 31.37
C VAL A 47 0.70 4.93 31.89
N LEU A 48 -0.30 4.89 31.00
CA LEU A 48 -1.71 4.98 31.39
C LEU A 48 -2.17 3.78 32.23
N ALA A 49 -1.57 2.60 32.04
CA ALA A 49 -1.88 1.41 32.83
C ALA A 49 -1.51 1.53 34.32
N LEU A 50 -0.68 2.51 34.70
CA LEU A 50 -0.38 2.83 36.10
C LEU A 50 -1.56 3.53 36.81
N ILE A 51 -2.47 4.13 36.04
CA ILE A 51 -3.62 4.89 36.53
C ILE A 51 -4.93 4.13 36.27
N PHE A 52 -5.00 3.39 35.16
CA PHE A 52 -6.22 2.70 34.70
C PHE A 52 -6.04 1.17 34.69
N ASP A 53 -6.57 0.50 35.71
CA ASP A 53 -6.51 -0.98 35.87
C ASP A 53 -6.96 -1.79 34.64
N PRO A 54 -7.98 -1.39 33.84
CA PRO A 54 -8.35 -2.17 32.66
C PRO A 54 -7.24 -2.28 31.61
N LEU A 55 -6.31 -1.33 31.55
CA LEU A 55 -5.18 -1.34 30.60
C LEU A 55 -4.06 -2.30 31.03
N SER A 56 -3.97 -2.65 32.31
CA SER A 56 -3.00 -3.64 32.81
C SER A 56 -3.52 -5.09 32.75
N ALA A 57 -4.75 -5.28 32.27
CA ALA A 57 -5.35 -6.60 32.11
C ALA A 57 -4.57 -7.48 31.09
N LYS A 58 -4.82 -8.80 31.16
CA LYS A 58 -4.13 -9.81 30.32
C LYS A 58 -4.25 -9.52 28.82
N LEU A 59 -5.43 -9.12 28.35
CA LEU A 59 -5.69 -8.92 26.92
C LEU A 59 -4.93 -7.72 26.35
N PRO A 60 -5.03 -6.49 26.89
CA PRO A 60 -4.20 -5.36 26.45
C PRO A 60 -2.70 -5.66 26.53
N SER A 61 -2.24 -6.31 27.60
CA SER A 61 -0.85 -6.71 27.76
C SER A 61 -0.37 -7.65 26.64
N ALA A 62 -1.18 -8.66 26.29
CA ALA A 62 -0.88 -9.57 25.18
C ALA A 62 -0.83 -8.84 23.83
N ILE A 63 -1.73 -7.87 23.60
CA ILE A 63 -1.73 -7.05 22.38
C ILE A 63 -0.44 -6.24 22.28
N LEU A 64 0.02 -5.62 23.38
CA LEU A 64 1.29 -4.88 23.41
C LEU A 64 2.49 -5.79 23.10
N VAL A 65 2.51 -7.01 23.63
CA VAL A 65 3.56 -7.99 23.31
C VAL A 65 3.55 -8.35 21.82
N ILE A 66 2.38 -8.62 21.24
CA ILE A 66 2.25 -8.90 19.80
C ILE A 66 2.71 -7.70 18.97
N ALA A 67 2.34 -6.48 19.38
CA ALA A 67 2.79 -5.26 18.72
C ALA A 67 4.31 -5.11 18.78
N GLY A 68 4.93 -5.40 19.93
CA GLY A 68 6.39 -5.44 20.08
C GLY A 68 7.06 -6.44 19.14
N ILE A 69 6.52 -7.65 19.02
CA ILE A 69 7.00 -8.66 18.07
C ILE A 69 6.86 -8.16 16.62
N ALA A 70 5.72 -7.55 16.27
CA ALA A 70 5.52 -6.98 14.94
C ALA A 70 6.54 -5.86 14.64
N SER A 71 6.82 -4.98 15.61
CA SER A 71 7.86 -3.94 15.52
C SER A 71 9.24 -4.54 15.26
N LEU A 72 9.59 -5.62 15.96
CA LEU A 72 10.85 -6.35 15.73
C LEU A 72 10.92 -6.91 14.29
N TYR A 73 9.85 -7.52 13.79
CA TYR A 73 9.82 -8.01 12.41
C TYR A 73 9.99 -6.89 11.37
N LEU A 74 9.39 -5.73 11.61
CA LEU A 74 9.54 -4.55 10.75
C LEU A 74 10.98 -4.04 10.75
N SER A 75 11.68 -4.10 11.88
CA SER A 75 13.09 -3.69 11.99
C SER A 75 14.05 -4.54 11.15
N PHE A 76 13.65 -5.75 10.74
CA PHE A 76 14.44 -6.60 9.84
C PHE A 76 14.35 -6.18 8.37
N TYR A 77 13.50 -5.21 8.03
CA TYR A 77 13.46 -4.63 6.70
C TYR A 77 14.50 -3.52 6.60
N ARG A 78 15.33 -3.58 5.56
CA ARG A 78 16.36 -2.57 5.28
C ARG A 78 15.76 -1.36 4.59
N ALA A 79 15.16 -0.46 5.37
CA ALA A 79 14.39 0.67 4.87
C ALA A 79 15.16 1.50 3.82
N ASP A 80 16.47 1.71 4.02
CA ASP A 80 17.33 2.45 3.08
C ASP A 80 17.38 1.81 1.67
N GLU A 81 17.34 0.48 1.58
CA GLU A 81 17.29 -0.22 0.30
C GLU A 81 15.97 0.00 -0.43
N TYR A 82 14.86 0.02 0.31
CA TYR A 82 13.53 0.30 -0.26
C TYR A 82 13.43 1.74 -0.74
N GLU A 83 14.00 2.71 -0.02
CA GLU A 83 14.06 4.11 -0.46
C GLU A 83 14.84 4.25 -1.77
N LYS A 84 16.03 3.66 -1.85
CA LYS A 84 16.86 3.67 -3.06
C LYS A 84 16.13 3.03 -4.24
N ALA A 85 15.55 1.84 -4.03
CA ALA A 85 14.81 1.13 -5.07
C ALA A 85 13.57 1.92 -5.53
N ALA A 86 12.81 2.50 -4.59
CA ALA A 86 11.61 3.27 -4.92
C ALA A 86 11.94 4.53 -5.74
N ASN A 87 13.02 5.24 -5.39
CA ASN A 87 13.50 6.39 -6.16
C ASN A 87 13.98 5.99 -7.57
N ALA A 88 14.71 4.89 -7.69
CA ALA A 88 15.13 4.37 -9.00
C ALA A 88 13.92 3.98 -9.87
N GLN A 89 12.94 3.28 -9.30
CA GLN A 89 11.70 2.92 -10.00
C GLN A 89 10.88 4.17 -10.38
N LEU A 90 10.83 5.20 -9.52
CA LEU A 90 10.13 6.45 -9.80
C LEU A 90 10.75 7.19 -11.00
N ALA A 91 12.07 7.19 -11.12
CA ALA A 91 12.75 7.75 -12.27
C ALA A 91 12.36 7.03 -13.58
N LEU A 92 12.22 5.70 -13.55
CA LEU A 92 11.76 4.91 -14.70
C LEU A 92 10.28 5.16 -15.03
N TYR A 93 9.42 5.32 -14.02
CA TYR A 93 8.03 5.75 -14.23
C TYR A 93 7.94 7.10 -14.94
N ASN A 94 8.75 8.08 -14.52
CA ASN A 94 8.79 9.39 -15.16
C ASN A 94 9.27 9.30 -16.62
N LYS A 95 10.22 8.40 -16.91
CA LYS A 95 10.63 8.10 -18.29
C LYS A 95 9.49 7.50 -19.12
N LEU A 96 8.70 6.58 -18.57
CA LEU A 96 7.51 6.04 -19.25
C LEU A 96 6.47 7.12 -19.54
N LYS A 97 6.20 8.00 -18.58
CA LYS A 97 5.28 9.14 -18.79
C LYS A 97 5.78 10.04 -19.92
N ASN A 98 7.08 10.37 -19.94
CA ASN A 98 7.65 11.19 -21.00
C ASN A 98 7.57 10.49 -22.35
N LEU A 99 7.89 9.19 -22.40
CA LEU A 99 7.77 8.38 -23.61
C LEU A 99 6.33 8.37 -24.15
N TYR A 100 5.33 8.22 -23.28
CA TYR A 100 3.92 8.33 -23.65
C TYR A 100 3.60 9.65 -24.35
N LEU A 101 3.99 10.77 -23.74
CA LEU A 101 3.76 12.12 -24.29
C LEU A 101 4.52 12.34 -25.62
N SER A 102 5.73 11.80 -25.75
CA SER A 102 6.52 11.86 -26.99
C SER A 102 5.86 11.08 -28.13
N VAL A 103 5.35 9.87 -27.86
CA VAL A 103 4.60 9.09 -28.86
C VAL A 103 3.32 9.80 -29.26
N GLN A 104 2.61 10.39 -28.29
CA GLN A 104 1.41 11.20 -28.55
C GLN A 104 1.73 12.37 -29.49
N SER A 105 2.89 13.02 -29.28
CA SER A 105 3.40 14.14 -30.09
C SER A 105 4.00 13.74 -31.44
N GLY A 106 4.02 12.44 -31.80
CA GLY A 106 4.46 11.98 -33.12
C GLY A 106 5.89 11.43 -33.19
N MET A 107 6.49 11.03 -32.06
CA MET A 107 7.75 10.28 -32.06
C MET A 107 7.65 9.01 -32.94
N ASP A 108 8.76 8.68 -33.61
CA ASP A 108 8.89 7.45 -34.39
C ASP A 108 8.63 6.19 -33.54
N LEU A 109 7.83 5.26 -34.10
CA LEU A 109 7.37 4.08 -33.37
C LEU A 109 8.48 3.05 -33.13
N GLY A 110 9.48 2.96 -34.02
CA GLY A 110 10.62 2.05 -33.84
C GLY A 110 11.52 2.50 -32.70
N THR A 111 11.81 3.80 -32.67
CA THR A 111 12.57 4.45 -31.59
C THR A 111 11.83 4.32 -30.25
N ALA A 112 10.54 4.65 -30.24
CA ALA A 112 9.72 4.56 -29.04
C ALA A 112 9.62 3.13 -28.47
N LYS A 113 9.53 2.11 -29.34
CA LYS A 113 9.53 0.70 -28.90
C LYS A 113 10.86 0.31 -28.27
N THR A 114 11.97 0.79 -28.82
CA THR A 114 13.31 0.53 -28.27
C THR A 114 13.47 1.15 -26.89
N GLU A 115 13.01 2.39 -26.70
CA GLU A 115 13.02 3.04 -25.39
C GLU A 115 12.11 2.33 -24.39
N TYR A 116 10.92 1.90 -24.81
CA TYR A 116 10.00 1.12 -23.98
C TYR A 116 10.67 -0.15 -23.44
N ASP A 117 11.31 -0.94 -24.31
CA ASP A 117 11.97 -2.20 -23.93
C ASP A 117 13.16 -1.96 -22.97
N ALA A 118 13.90 -0.87 -23.20
CA ALA A 118 14.99 -0.47 -22.32
C ALA A 118 14.49 -0.09 -20.92
N ILE A 119 13.38 0.67 -20.83
CA ILE A 119 12.79 1.03 -19.54
C ILE A 119 12.24 -0.20 -18.82
N GLU A 120 11.56 -1.10 -19.53
CA GLU A 120 11.04 -2.34 -18.95
C GLU A 120 12.16 -3.21 -18.37
N THR A 121 13.24 -3.41 -19.12
CA THR A 121 14.41 -4.16 -18.66
C THR A 121 15.04 -3.52 -17.42
N ALA A 122 15.19 -2.19 -17.43
CA ALA A 122 15.73 -1.46 -16.29
C ALA A 122 14.81 -1.51 -15.06
N TYR A 123 13.50 -1.59 -15.24
CA TYR A 123 12.54 -1.68 -14.13
C TYR A 123 12.67 -3.00 -13.38
N TYR A 124 12.78 -4.11 -14.09
CA TYR A 124 12.93 -5.42 -13.45
C TYR A 124 14.26 -5.57 -12.70
N SER A 125 15.32 -4.89 -13.12
CA SER A 125 16.62 -4.96 -12.42
C SER A 125 16.65 -4.21 -11.08
N VAL A 126 15.71 -3.29 -10.85
CA VAL A 126 15.59 -2.50 -9.60
C VAL A 126 14.38 -2.90 -8.75
N THR A 127 13.67 -3.96 -9.12
CA THR A 127 12.46 -4.42 -8.42
C THR A 127 12.83 -5.21 -7.16
N VAL A 128 12.20 -4.87 -6.03
CA VAL A 128 12.37 -5.59 -4.76
C VAL A 128 11.20 -6.54 -4.54
N GLY A 129 11.48 -7.84 -4.52
CA GLY A 129 10.46 -8.88 -4.40
C GLY A 129 9.82 -8.98 -3.01
N LYS A 130 10.64 -8.91 -1.94
CA LYS A 130 10.15 -8.93 -0.55
C LYS A 130 9.51 -7.58 -0.24
N GLN A 131 8.29 -7.57 0.26
CA GLN A 131 7.55 -6.35 0.61
C GLN A 131 6.88 -6.55 1.97
N VAL A 132 6.58 -5.47 2.69
CA VAL A 132 5.90 -5.57 3.99
C VAL A 132 4.43 -5.97 3.78
N PHE A 133 3.87 -6.75 4.70
CA PHE A 133 2.44 -7.07 4.72
C PHE A 133 1.60 -5.77 4.71
N LEU A 134 0.46 -5.76 4.01
CA LEU A 134 -0.40 -4.58 3.76
C LEU A 134 0.20 -3.45 2.91
N SER A 135 1.48 -3.50 2.51
CA SER A 135 2.08 -2.50 1.60
C SER A 135 1.27 -2.32 0.30
N GLY A 136 0.63 -3.38 -0.19
CA GLY A 136 -0.23 -3.32 -1.38
C GLY A 136 -1.51 -2.49 -1.19
N TRP A 137 -2.14 -2.53 -0.02
CA TRP A 137 -3.30 -1.68 0.25
C TRP A 137 -2.89 -0.22 0.35
N TYR A 138 -1.77 0.04 1.03
CA TYR A 138 -1.24 1.39 1.13
C TYR A 138 -0.79 1.91 -0.24
N ALA A 139 -0.24 1.05 -1.11
CA ALA A 139 0.09 1.39 -2.48
C ALA A 139 -1.14 1.85 -3.29
N HIS A 140 -2.27 1.15 -3.18
CA HIS A 140 -3.54 1.56 -3.83
C HIS A 140 -3.96 2.96 -3.37
N TYR A 141 -3.93 3.21 -2.06
CA TYR A 141 -4.24 4.53 -1.50
C TYR A 141 -3.30 5.59 -2.09
N LYS A 142 -1.99 5.40 -2.01
CA LYS A 142 -1.01 6.37 -2.54
C LYS A 142 -1.12 6.57 -4.06
N LEU A 143 -1.46 5.53 -4.80
CA LEU A 143 -1.62 5.59 -6.24
C LEU A 143 -2.82 6.47 -6.61
N PHE A 144 -3.99 6.16 -6.07
CA PHE A 144 -5.23 6.79 -6.52
C PHE A 144 -5.64 8.04 -5.72
N ALA A 145 -5.12 8.24 -4.51
CA ALA A 145 -5.41 9.42 -3.70
C ALA A 145 -4.32 10.50 -3.79
N GLU A 146 -3.05 10.14 -4.04
CA GLU A 146 -1.92 11.09 -3.97
C GLU A 146 -1.20 11.31 -5.31
N SER A 147 -1.41 10.45 -6.31
CA SER A 147 -0.64 10.51 -7.56
C SER A 147 -1.45 11.09 -8.71
N GLN A 148 -0.75 11.77 -9.63
CA GLN A 148 -1.32 12.18 -10.92
C GLN A 148 -1.28 10.98 -11.88
N TYR A 149 -2.41 10.26 -11.97
CA TYR A 149 -2.56 9.08 -12.84
C TYR A 149 -3.29 9.39 -14.16
N ASP A 150 -3.69 10.65 -14.39
CA ASP A 150 -4.53 11.08 -15.52
C ASP A 150 -4.00 10.63 -16.88
N TRP A 151 -2.68 10.72 -17.10
CA TRP A 151 -2.06 10.32 -18.37
C TRP A 151 -2.24 8.83 -18.70
N MET A 152 -2.34 7.98 -17.67
CA MET A 152 -2.66 6.55 -17.86
C MET A 152 -4.16 6.34 -17.99
N ASP A 153 -4.95 7.14 -17.26
CA ASP A 153 -6.42 7.09 -17.26
C ASP A 153 -7.00 7.40 -18.65
N GLU A 154 -6.31 8.23 -19.44
CA GLU A 154 -6.63 8.47 -20.86
C GLU A 154 -6.77 7.18 -21.67
N GLN A 155 -5.99 6.14 -21.35
CA GLN A 155 -5.98 4.85 -22.06
C GLN A 155 -6.69 3.73 -21.28
N LEU A 156 -6.68 3.80 -19.95
CA LEU A 156 -7.11 2.71 -19.06
C LEU A 156 -8.51 2.91 -18.48
N HIS A 157 -9.00 4.15 -18.40
CA HIS A 157 -10.34 4.49 -17.93
C HIS A 157 -10.69 3.85 -16.58
N PHE A 158 -9.89 4.15 -15.55
CA PHE A 158 -10.02 3.61 -14.21
C PHE A 158 -11.37 3.93 -13.57
N THR A 159 -11.99 2.90 -13.04
CA THR A 159 -13.25 2.99 -12.32
C THR A 159 -13.03 2.96 -10.81
N TRP A 160 -14.10 3.18 -10.04
CA TRP A 160 -14.05 3.03 -8.57
C TRP A 160 -13.61 1.63 -8.11
N ARG A 161 -13.84 0.59 -8.95
CA ARG A 161 -13.47 -0.79 -8.63
C ARG A 161 -11.96 -0.99 -8.66
N ASP A 162 -11.27 -0.24 -9.51
CA ASP A 162 -9.81 -0.28 -9.66
C ASP A 162 -9.12 0.49 -8.52
N LYS A 163 -9.78 1.55 -8.04
CA LYS A 163 -9.29 2.41 -6.96
C LYS A 163 -9.20 1.69 -5.61
N TRP A 164 -10.07 0.70 -5.38
CA TRP A 164 -10.16 -0.04 -4.12
C TRP A 164 -9.86 -1.53 -4.28
N PRO A 165 -8.79 -2.05 -3.64
CA PRO A 165 -8.43 -3.46 -3.77
C PRO A 165 -9.56 -4.34 -3.24
N VAL A 166 -9.85 -5.42 -3.99
CA VAL A 166 -10.94 -6.36 -3.65
C VAL A 166 -10.78 -6.89 -2.23
N THR A 167 -9.56 -7.23 -1.83
CA THR A 167 -9.26 -7.72 -0.48
C THR A 167 -9.61 -6.70 0.60
N ALA A 168 -9.37 -5.40 0.38
CA ALA A 168 -9.73 -4.37 1.37
C ALA A 168 -11.25 -4.25 1.51
N ARG A 169 -11.98 -4.32 0.39
CA ARG A 169 -13.44 -4.34 0.38
C ARG A 169 -14.00 -5.55 1.15
N LEU A 170 -13.45 -6.74 0.88
CA LEU A 170 -13.85 -7.96 1.59
C LEU A 170 -13.54 -7.89 3.09
N THR A 171 -12.36 -7.41 3.47
CA THR A 171 -12.03 -7.23 4.89
C THR A 171 -12.94 -6.23 5.58
N ALA A 172 -13.29 -5.11 4.94
CA ALA A 172 -14.25 -4.15 5.48
C ALA A 172 -15.63 -4.80 5.72
N ILE A 173 -16.13 -5.60 4.77
CA ILE A 173 -17.40 -6.33 4.93
C ILE A 173 -17.32 -7.30 6.11
N VAL A 174 -16.25 -8.09 6.22
CA VAL A 174 -16.05 -9.03 7.33
C VAL A 174 -16.02 -8.32 8.69
N LEU A 175 -15.31 -7.19 8.79
CA LEU A 175 -15.24 -6.39 10.01
C LEU A 175 -16.61 -5.81 10.40
N ILE A 176 -17.39 -5.33 9.43
CA ILE A 176 -18.75 -4.84 9.67
C ILE A 176 -19.65 -5.96 10.19
N VAL A 177 -19.62 -7.14 9.54
CA VAL A 177 -20.41 -8.30 9.97
C VAL A 177 -20.01 -8.74 11.38
N ALA A 178 -18.72 -8.83 11.67
CA ALA A 178 -18.21 -9.18 13.00
C ALA A 178 -18.64 -8.15 14.06
N ALA A 179 -18.61 -6.85 13.75
CA ALA A 179 -19.07 -5.80 14.65
C ALA A 179 -20.57 -5.90 14.93
N VAL A 180 -21.40 -6.14 13.91
CA VAL A 180 -22.85 -6.32 14.06
C VAL A 180 -23.17 -7.55 14.91
N ILE A 181 -22.51 -8.68 14.67
CA ILE A 181 -22.67 -9.90 15.48
C ILE A 181 -22.22 -9.64 16.92
N GLY A 182 -21.07 -8.99 17.12
CA GLY A 182 -20.55 -8.64 18.43
C GLY A 182 -21.52 -7.76 19.23
N LEU A 183 -22.10 -6.73 18.58
CA LEU A 183 -23.10 -5.86 19.17
C LEU A 183 -24.40 -6.61 19.50
N ALA A 184 -24.86 -7.52 18.62
CA ALA A 184 -26.05 -8.33 18.85
C ALA A 184 -25.86 -9.29 20.03
N LEU A 185 -24.70 -9.96 20.11
CA LEU A 185 -24.35 -10.86 21.22
C LEU A 185 -24.18 -10.08 22.54
N TRP A 186 -23.54 -8.91 22.50
CA TRP A 186 -23.43 -8.03 23.66
C TRP A 186 -24.81 -7.58 24.15
N GLY A 187 -25.68 -7.15 23.23
CA GLY A 187 -27.08 -6.77 23.53
C GLY A 187 -27.90 -7.94 24.08
N TYR A 188 -27.69 -9.16 23.59
CA TYR A 188 -28.32 -10.35 24.12
C TYR A 188 -27.85 -10.64 25.55
N ASN A 189 -26.54 -10.71 25.80
CA ASN A 189 -25.99 -10.97 27.14
C ASN A 189 -26.35 -9.88 28.15
N SER A 190 -26.36 -8.60 27.76
CA SER A 190 -26.72 -7.50 28.66
C SER A 190 -28.20 -7.49 29.03
N ARG A 191 -29.09 -8.08 28.22
CA ARG A 191 -30.50 -8.29 28.59
C ARG A 191 -30.71 -9.40 29.63
N PHE A 192 -29.78 -10.36 29.75
CA PHE A 192 -29.84 -11.44 30.75
C PHE A 192 -29.15 -11.11 32.09
N CYS A 193 -28.42 -9.98 32.18
CA CYS A 193 -27.74 -9.52 33.41
C CYS A 193 -28.48 -8.38 34.13
N LEU A 194 -29.75 -8.11 33.83
CA LEU A 194 -30.56 -7.22 34.66
C LEU A 194 -31.04 -7.98 35.91
N PRO A 195 -30.77 -7.49 37.14
CA PRO A 195 -31.31 -8.11 38.34
C PRO A 195 -32.84 -7.97 38.31
N ARG A 196 -33.55 -9.10 38.42
CA ARG A 196 -34.96 -9.11 38.80
C ARG A 196 -35.09 -8.88 40.29
#